data_AF-A0A938GUM6-F1
#
_entry.id   AF-A0A938GUM6-F1
#
_cell.length_a   1.000
_cell.length_b   1.000
_cell.length_c   1.000
_cell.angle_alpha   90.00
_cell.angle_beta   90.00
_cell.angle_gamma   90.00
#
_symmetry.space_group_name_H-M   'P 1'
#
loop_
_entity.id
_entity.type
_entity.pdbx_description
1 polymer ?
#
loop_
_entity_poly.entity_id
_entity_poly.type
_entity_poly.pdbx_seq_one_letter_code
_entity_poly.pdbx_strand_id
1 'polypeptide(L)'
;MTTPQLLLCEGLPGSGKTTTLQQLLLHLESLGCEARWWFEHETDHPVIPYAQAREARQNGPDAARRIFARSHEGWAALAGSLRGVTMLESTLF
;
A
#
# COMPACT_ATOMS: atom_id res chain seq x y z
N MET A 1 3.64 -21.01 12.54
CA MET A 1 3.22 -20.01 11.55
C MET A 1 3.46 -18.65 12.16
N THR A 2 4.24 -17.79 11.50
CA THR A 2 4.46 -16.41 11.92
C THR A 2 3.19 -15.60 11.68
N THR A 3 2.84 -14.72 12.63
CA THR A 3 1.72 -13.79 12.47
C THR A 3 2.03 -12.85 11.29
N PRO A 4 1.14 -12.72 10.29
CA PRO A 4 1.37 -11.78 9.21
C PRO A 4 1.46 -10.35 9.74
N GLN A 5 2.38 -9.57 9.18
CA GLN A 5 2.64 -8.19 9.58
C GLN A 5 2.27 -7.23 8.45
N LEU A 6 1.56 -6.16 8.78
CA LEU A 6 1.29 -5.05 7.88
C LEU A 6 2.13 -3.84 8.31
N LEU A 7 2.96 -3.34 7.40
CA LEU A 7 3.76 -2.14 7.55
C LEU A 7 3.20 -1.05 6.64
N LEU A 8 2.84 0.09 7.24
CA LEU A 8 2.35 1.27 6.54
C LEU A 8 3.48 2.30 6.51
N CYS A 9 3.89 2.72 5.32
CA CYS A 9 4.96 3.70 5.15
C CYS A 9 4.43 4.95 4.46
N GLU A 10 4.44 6.04 5.22
CA GLU A 10 3.88 7.33 4.85
C GLU A 10 4.93 8.42 4.79
N GLY A 11 4.66 9.44 3.97
CA GLY A 11 5.56 10.56 3.82
C GLY A 11 5.44 11.29 2.50
N LEU A 12 5.98 12.50 2.45
CA LEU A 12 5.95 13.34 1.26
C LEU A 12 6.82 12.76 0.12
N PRO A 13 6.60 13.18 -1.14
CA PRO A 13 7.52 12.88 -2.22
C PRO A 13 8.94 13.33 -1.87
N GLY A 14 9.92 12.44 -2.10
CA GLY A 14 11.33 12.71 -1.76
C GLY A 14 11.72 12.44 -0.30
N SER A 15 10.82 11.98 0.57
CA SER A 15 11.16 11.65 1.97
C SER A 15 11.94 10.35 2.15
N GLY A 16 12.13 9.58 1.07
CA GLY A 16 12.90 8.33 1.07
C GLY A 16 12.08 7.04 1.20
N LYS A 17 10.74 7.10 1.23
CA LYS A 17 9.85 5.93 1.39
C LYS A 17 10.22 4.75 0.48
N THR A 18 10.24 5.00 -0.83
CA THR A 18 10.53 4.00 -1.85
C THR A 18 11.89 3.34 -1.62
N THR A 19 12.93 4.15 -1.36
CA THR A 19 14.26 3.65 -1.04
C THR A 19 14.24 2.80 0.23
N THR A 20 13.57 3.26 1.29
CA THR A 20 13.48 2.53 2.56
C THR A 20 12.77 1.20 2.41
N LEU A 21 11.61 1.17 1.73
CA LEU A 21 10.83 -0.06 1.54
C LEU A 21 11.53 -1.05 0.62
N GLN A 22 12.20 -0.57 -0.43
CA GLN A 22 13.01 -1.43 -1.29
C GLN A 22 14.17 -2.06 -0.52
N GLN A 23 14.91 -1.28 0.28
CA GLN A 23 16.01 -1.81 1.10
C GLN A 23 15.49 -2.81 2.15
N LEU A 24 14.34 -2.52 2.77
CA LEU A 24 13.71 -3.41 3.73
C LEU A 24 13.25 -4.73 3.06
N LEU A 25 12.65 -4.66 1.87
CA LEU A 25 12.26 -5.84 1.11
C LEU A 25 13.48 -6.74 0.85
N LEU A 26 14.56 -6.18 0.29
CA LEU A 26 15.80 -6.92 0.01
C LEU A 26 16.40 -7.54 1.28
N HIS A 27 16.36 -6.81 2.39
CA HIS A 27 16.82 -7.32 3.68
C HIS A 27 15.99 -8.52 4.16
N LEU A 28 14.65 -8.41 4.12
CA LEU A 28 13.75 -9.50 4.50
C LEU A 28 13.94 -10.73 3.60
N GLU A 29 14.07 -10.52 2.29
CA GLU A 29 14.34 -11.59 1.32
C GLU A 29 15.67 -12.28 1.61
N SER A 30 16.73 -11.53 1.96
CA SER A 30 18.04 -12.10 2.33
C SER A 30 18.00 -12.97 3.59
N LEU A 31 16.99 -12.75 4.46
CA LEU A 31 16.75 -13.55 5.66
C LEU A 31 15.81 -14.74 5.40
N GLY A 32 15.35 -14.92 4.15
CA GLY A 32 14.37 -15.95 3.79
C GLY A 32 12.96 -15.66 4.28
N CYS A 33 12.64 -14.41 4.62
CA CYS A 33 11.30 -14.00 5.02
C CYS A 33 10.41 -13.81 3.78
N GLU A 34 9.19 -14.32 3.83
CA GLU A 34 8.15 -13.96 2.87
C GLU A 34 7.79 -12.48 3.07
N ALA A 35 7.98 -11.65 2.04
CA ALA A 35 7.67 -10.23 2.08
C ALA A 35 7.09 -9.75 0.74
N ARG A 36 6.17 -8.78 0.80
CA ARG A 36 5.59 -8.12 -0.38
C ARG A 36 5.49 -6.63 -0.14
N TRP A 37 5.88 -5.84 -1.12
CA TRP A 37 5.73 -4.40 -1.11
C TRP A 37 4.81 -3.96 -2.24
N TRP A 38 3.94 -2.99 -1.94
CA TRP A 38 3.08 -2.32 -2.90
C TRP A 38 3.45 -0.85 -2.99
N PHE A 39 3.75 -0.40 -4.21
CA PHE A 39 4.03 1.01 -4.49
C PHE A 39 2.73 1.82 -4.62
N GLU A 40 2.73 3.08 -4.21
CA GLU A 40 1.51 3.91 -4.22
C GLU A 40 0.89 4.10 -5.62
N HIS A 41 1.70 3.98 -6.68
CA HIS A 41 1.26 4.08 -8.07
C HIS A 41 1.16 2.72 -8.78
N GLU A 42 1.24 1.61 -8.04
CA GLU A 42 1.03 0.28 -8.59
C GLU A 42 -0.38 0.18 -9.20
N THR A 43 -0.47 -0.35 -10.42
CA THR A 43 -1.73 -0.35 -11.17
C THR A 43 -2.83 -1.16 -10.48
N ASP A 44 -2.46 -2.25 -9.81
CA ASP A 44 -3.33 -3.22 -9.14
C ASP A 44 -3.22 -3.12 -7.60
N HIS A 45 -2.93 -1.92 -7.08
CA HIS A 45 -2.79 -1.69 -5.64
C HIS A 45 -4.00 -2.23 -4.84
N PRO A 46 -3.76 -2.96 -3.71
CA PRO A 46 -4.74 -3.85 -3.10
C PRO A 46 -5.89 -3.13 -2.38
N VAL A 47 -5.70 -1.86 -2.03
CA VAL A 47 -6.71 -1.06 -1.31
C VAL A 47 -7.56 -0.23 -2.27
N ILE A 48 -6.91 0.51 -3.16
CA ILE A 48 -7.53 1.38 -4.17
C ILE A 48 -6.64 1.28 -5.42
N PRO A 49 -7.15 0.78 -6.56
CA PRO A 49 -6.39 0.77 -7.81
C PRO A 49 -5.95 2.18 -8.20
N TYR A 50 -4.73 2.35 -8.71
CA TYR A 50 -4.15 3.66 -8.99
C TYR A 50 -5.01 4.53 -9.93
N ALA A 51 -5.69 3.92 -10.90
CA ALA A 51 -6.60 4.64 -11.80
C ALA A 51 -7.75 5.33 -11.04
N GLN A 52 -8.33 4.67 -10.03
CA GLN A 52 -9.40 5.23 -9.21
C GLN A 52 -8.88 6.31 -8.25
N ALA A 53 -7.70 6.10 -7.66
CA ALA A 53 -7.04 7.12 -6.83
C ALA A 53 -6.73 8.38 -7.64
N ARG A 54 -6.27 8.23 -8.88
CA ARG A 54 -6.01 9.34 -9.82
C ARG A 54 -7.30 10.07 -10.19
N GLU A 55 -8.36 9.34 -10.50
CA GLU A 55 -9.69 9.92 -10.80
C GLU A 55 -10.21 10.75 -9.61
N ALA A 56 -10.12 10.21 -8.39
CA ALA A 56 -10.50 10.93 -7.17
C ALA A 56 -9.74 12.25 -6.97
N ARG A 57 -8.43 12.26 -7.23
CA ARG A 57 -7.60 13.47 -7.15
C ARG A 57 -8.00 14.53 -8.18
N GLN A 58 -8.43 14.10 -9.38
CA GLN A 58 -8.79 15.00 -10.49
C GLN A 58 -10.21 15.57 -10.37
N ASN A 59 -11.14 14.81 -9.80
CA ASN A 59 -12.57 15.14 -9.78
C ASN A 59 -13.05 15.80 -8.48
N GLY A 60 -12.12 16.16 -7.59
CA GLY A 60 -12.41 16.94 -6.38
C GLY A 60 -12.98 16.12 -5.20
N PRO A 61 -13.37 16.82 -4.11
CA PRO A 61 -13.60 16.19 -2.80
C PRO A 61 -14.69 15.13 -2.77
N ASP A 62 -15.75 15.26 -3.55
CA ASP A 62 -16.86 14.29 -3.55
C ASP A 62 -16.47 12.97 -4.24
N ALA A 63 -15.61 13.04 -5.26
CA ALA A 63 -15.03 11.84 -5.86
C ALA A 63 -14.09 11.14 -4.88
N ALA A 64 -13.25 11.90 -4.19
CA ALA A 64 -12.37 11.38 -3.14
C ALA A 64 -13.15 10.69 -2.02
N ARG A 65 -14.26 11.29 -1.54
CA ARG A 65 -15.14 10.68 -0.52
C ARG A 65 -15.73 9.34 -0.97
N ARG A 66 -16.18 9.23 -2.22
CA ARG A 66 -16.74 7.97 -2.75
C ARG A 66 -15.69 6.87 -2.82
N ILE A 67 -14.49 7.19 -3.28
CA ILE A 67 -13.38 6.23 -3.34
C ILE A 67 -12.94 5.83 -1.93
N PHE A 68 -12.83 6.79 -1.01
CA PHE A 68 -12.49 6.51 0.39
C PHE A 68 -13.54 5.61 1.05
N ALA A 69 -14.83 5.82 0.80
CA ALA A 69 -15.88 4.94 1.32
C ALA A 69 -15.77 3.49 0.79
N ARG A 70 -15.30 3.31 -0.45
CA ARG A 70 -15.08 1.98 -1.05
C ARG A 70 -13.77 1.32 -0.63
N SER A 71 -12.79 2.10 -0.18
CA SER A 71 -11.47 1.57 0.23
C SER A 71 -11.58 0.55 1.36
N HIS A 72 -12.64 0.62 2.18
CA HIS A 72 -12.93 -0.37 3.22
C HIS A 72 -13.03 -1.79 2.67
N GLU A 73 -13.60 -1.98 1.48
CA GLU A 73 -13.67 -3.30 0.83
C GLU A 73 -12.27 -3.81 0.46
N GLY A 74 -11.42 -2.93 -0.07
CA GLY A 74 -10.02 -3.24 -0.39
C GLY A 74 -9.20 -3.56 0.86
N TRP A 75 -9.37 -2.79 1.94
CA TRP A 75 -8.75 -3.07 3.24
C TRP A 75 -9.18 -4.42 3.82
N ALA A 76 -10.48 -4.74 3.76
CA ALA A 76 -10.99 -6.02 4.23
C ALA A 76 -10.44 -7.19 3.40
N ALA A 77 -10.38 -7.04 2.07
CA ALA A 77 -9.80 -8.03 1.18
C ALA A 77 -8.31 -8.24 1.47
N LEU A 78 -7.54 -7.15 1.60
CA LEU A 78 -6.12 -7.19 1.95
C LEU A 78 -5.90 -7.92 3.27
N ALA A 79 -6.67 -7.60 4.31
CA ALA A 79 -6.56 -8.23 5.62
C ALA A 79 -6.72 -9.76 5.55
N GLY A 80 -7.65 -10.26 4.72
CA GLY A 80 -7.82 -11.70 4.48
C GLY A 80 -6.69 -12.35 3.66
N SER A 81 -6.00 -11.57 2.83
CA SER A 81 -4.91 -12.04 1.98
C SER A 81 -3.51 -11.86 2.57
N LEU A 82 -3.36 -11.26 3.76
CA LEU A 82 -2.04 -10.99 4.34
C LEU A 82 -1.23 -12.28 4.52
N ARG A 83 0.01 -12.26 4.06
CA ARG A 83 1.03 -13.31 4.22
C ARG A 83 2.37 -12.64 4.52
N GLY A 84 3.21 -13.31 5.30
CA GLY A 84 4.52 -12.79 5.68
C GLY A 84 4.49 -11.33 6.14
N VAL A 85 5.43 -10.53 5.64
CA VAL A 85 5.49 -9.08 5.84
C VAL A 85 4.92 -8.38 4.60
N THR A 86 3.80 -7.69 4.74
CA THR A 86 3.21 -6.86 3.69
C THR A 86 3.47 -5.38 3.97
N MET A 87 4.01 -4.67 2.99
CA MET A 87 4.38 -3.26 3.07
C MET A 87 3.55 -2.45 2.07
N LEU A 88 2.93 -1.37 2.54
CA LEU A 88 2.21 -0.41 1.70
C LEU A 88 2.92 0.94 1.73
N GLU A 89 3.27 1.46 0.56
CA GLU A 89 3.73 2.83 0.39
C GLU A 89 2.54 3.75 0.09
N SER A 90 2.52 4.92 0.71
CA SER A 90 1.56 5.96 0.39
C SER A 90 2.13 7.34 0.75
N THR A 91 1.47 8.37 0.24
CA THR A 91 1.71 9.77 0.58
C THR A 91 0.61 10.34 1.48
N LEU A 92 -0.58 9.70 1.52
CA LEU A 92 -1.78 10.11 2.28
C LEU A 92 -2.76 8.92 2.42
N PHE A 93 -2.60 8.02 3.40
CA PHE A 93 -3.63 7.01 3.73
C PHE A 93 -4.96 7.65 4.13
#